data_AF-A0A8S3ZZC9-F1
#
_entry.id   AF-A0A8S3ZZC9-F1
#
_cell.length_a   1.000
_cell.length_b   1.000
_cell.length_c   1.000
_cell.angle_alpha   90.00
_cell.angle_beta   90.00
_cell.angle_gamma   90.00
#
_symmetry.space_group_name_H-M   'P 1'
#
loop_
_entity.id
_entity.type
_entity.pdbx_description
1 polymer ?
#
loop_
_entity_poly.entity_id
_entity_poly.type
_entity_poly.pdbx_seq_one_letter_code
_entity_poly.pdbx_strand_id
1 'polypeptide(L)'
;LPTKFHNLFARMPQLMLTGVSVRVVYNLSDVEGCASQCARQTVFDCRSFDVDNKHRACKLYNTSHEDGKAYLQESIYTDHYRTAFEKLFNRLPNHVLTVKHKRKIPDVSVEQCARRCIFEQSFRCAGFDYEPGYANCWLTHLTVSESDGAKFHPGADFYERDFGGALSNFISYGSGSLPYVDDRPIYTKTMFGLDLGACAQVCLSQTSFECASFDYSFGDRSCHMSRYVASNVGGIDNDNNMPTYRVMHYEKKGVSLERFQATPYSIVLGENDKTLERVTAERCAQACLEETAFVCRSFDYQ
;
A
#
# COMPACT_ATOMS: atom_id res chain seq x y z
N LEU A 1 -6.59 -10.01 4.69
CA LEU A 1 -7.75 -9.12 4.42
C LEU A 1 -7.24 -7.67 4.42
N PRO A 2 -7.73 -6.77 3.56
CA PRO A 2 -7.30 -5.36 3.56
C PRO A 2 -7.57 -4.73 4.92
N THR A 3 -6.63 -3.94 5.45
CA THR A 3 -6.73 -3.26 6.74
C THR A 3 -7.65 -2.05 6.71
N LYS A 4 -7.84 -1.43 5.54
CA LYS A 4 -8.86 -0.41 5.25
C LYS A 4 -9.37 -0.57 3.82
N PHE A 5 -10.68 -0.59 3.63
CA PHE A 5 -11.31 -0.81 2.34
C PHE A 5 -11.17 0.37 1.40
N HIS A 6 -11.11 1.62 1.89
CA HIS A 6 -11.00 2.79 1.00
C HIS A 6 -9.71 2.79 0.15
N ASN A 7 -8.64 2.13 0.59
CA ASN A 7 -7.39 1.99 -0.18
C ASN A 7 -7.57 1.21 -1.48
N LEU A 8 -8.67 0.45 -1.61
CA LEU A 8 -9.02 -0.27 -2.84
C LEU A 8 -9.64 0.65 -3.90
N PHE A 9 -9.83 1.93 -3.58
CA PHE A 9 -10.57 2.87 -4.40
C PHE A 9 -9.77 4.16 -4.67
N ALA A 10 -9.96 4.73 -5.85
CA ALA A 10 -9.45 6.03 -6.22
C ALA A 10 -10.54 7.09 -6.05
N ARG A 11 -10.25 8.13 -5.26
CA ARG A 11 -11.13 9.28 -5.02
C ARG A 11 -11.09 10.26 -6.20
N MET A 12 -12.27 10.72 -6.59
CA MET A 12 -12.54 11.79 -7.53
C MET A 12 -13.36 12.84 -6.80
N PRO A 13 -12.69 13.86 -6.21
CA PRO A 13 -13.34 14.79 -5.28
C PRO A 13 -14.32 15.68 -6.02
N GLN A 14 -15.43 16.03 -5.36
CA GLN A 14 -16.47 16.92 -5.87
C GLN A 14 -17.09 16.47 -7.20
N LEU A 15 -17.13 15.16 -7.41
CA LEU A 15 -17.71 14.53 -8.58
C LEU A 15 -18.74 13.49 -8.12
N MET A 16 -19.79 13.32 -8.91
CA MET A 16 -20.78 12.25 -8.77
C MET A 16 -20.92 11.51 -10.09
N LEU A 17 -21.30 10.24 -10.03
CA LEU A 17 -21.61 9.48 -11.23
C LEU A 17 -23.06 9.74 -11.66
N THR A 18 -23.30 10.04 -12.94
CA THR A 18 -24.65 10.28 -13.47
C THR A 18 -25.48 9.01 -13.68
N GLY A 19 -24.86 7.84 -13.51
CA GLY A 19 -25.49 6.54 -13.70
C GLY A 19 -26.55 6.19 -12.64
N VAL A 20 -27.35 5.17 -12.93
CA VAL A 20 -28.31 4.63 -11.95
C VAL A 20 -27.55 3.79 -10.93
N SER A 21 -27.64 4.18 -9.65
CA SER A 21 -27.08 3.38 -8.55
C SER A 21 -27.83 2.07 -8.41
N VAL A 22 -27.10 0.97 -8.31
CA VAL A 22 -27.67 -0.37 -8.08
C VAL A 22 -28.20 -0.50 -6.65
N ARG A 23 -27.53 0.17 -5.70
CA ARG A 23 -27.93 0.18 -4.30
C ARG A 23 -27.62 1.52 -3.66
N VAL A 24 -28.52 1.99 -2.82
CA VAL A 24 -28.32 3.16 -1.97
C VAL A 24 -28.34 2.71 -0.50
N VAL A 25 -27.34 3.14 0.27
CA VAL A 25 -27.26 2.93 1.72
C VAL A 25 -27.41 4.29 2.39
N TYR A 26 -28.45 4.45 3.19
CA TYR A 26 -28.73 5.70 3.92
C TYR A 26 -28.02 5.75 5.28
N ASN A 27 -27.90 6.96 5.83
CA ASN A 27 -27.24 7.26 7.10
C ASN A 27 -25.75 6.84 7.14
N LEU A 28 -25.12 6.72 5.96
CA LEU A 28 -23.73 6.33 5.78
C LEU A 28 -23.05 7.35 4.87
N SER A 29 -22.21 8.20 5.44
CA SER A 29 -21.44 9.23 4.72
C SER A 29 -19.93 9.08 4.92
N ASP A 30 -19.49 8.01 5.58
CA ASP A 30 -18.08 7.73 5.77
C ASP A 30 -17.56 6.87 4.61
N VAL A 31 -16.38 7.23 4.10
CA VAL A 31 -15.77 6.58 2.94
C VAL A 31 -15.43 5.12 3.20
N GLU A 32 -15.04 4.78 4.43
CA GLU A 32 -14.59 3.43 4.79
C GLU A 32 -15.77 2.46 4.83
N GLY A 33 -16.90 2.88 5.36
CA GLY A 33 -18.16 2.16 5.36
C GLY A 33 -18.68 1.95 3.95
N CYS A 34 -18.66 2.98 3.10
CA CYS A 34 -19.00 2.84 1.68
C CYS A 34 -18.08 1.84 0.95
N ALA A 35 -16.78 1.99 1.12
CA ALA A 35 -15.78 1.12 0.51
C ALA A 35 -15.94 -0.34 0.97
N SER A 36 -16.23 -0.55 2.26
CA SER A 36 -16.51 -1.87 2.84
C SER A 36 -17.77 -2.50 2.24
N GLN A 37 -18.86 -1.74 2.12
CA GLN A 37 -20.10 -2.21 1.48
C GLN A 37 -19.86 -2.59 0.02
N CYS A 38 -19.14 -1.77 -0.74
CA CYS A 38 -18.81 -2.05 -2.13
C CYS A 38 -17.92 -3.29 -2.27
N ALA A 39 -16.84 -3.38 -1.48
CA ALA A 39 -15.87 -4.47 -1.58
C ALA A 39 -16.42 -5.83 -1.16
N ARG A 40 -17.34 -5.87 -0.19
CA ARG A 40 -17.94 -7.09 0.35
C ARG A 40 -19.22 -7.53 -0.34
N GLN A 41 -19.84 -6.67 -1.16
CA GLN A 41 -21.05 -7.01 -1.90
C GLN A 41 -20.76 -8.18 -2.87
N THR A 42 -21.62 -9.19 -2.84
CA THR A 42 -21.54 -10.39 -3.68
C THR A 42 -22.68 -10.50 -4.70
N VAL A 43 -23.78 -9.74 -4.51
CA VAL A 43 -24.95 -9.74 -5.40
C VAL A 43 -24.67 -9.11 -6.76
N PHE A 44 -23.77 -8.11 -6.79
CA PHE A 44 -23.30 -7.49 -8.02
C PHE A 44 -21.83 -7.11 -7.89
N ASP A 45 -21.15 -7.01 -9.02
CA ASP A 45 -19.76 -6.53 -9.06
C ASP A 45 -19.75 -5.01 -8.86
N CYS A 46 -19.50 -4.58 -7.63
CA CYS A 46 -19.42 -3.16 -7.31
C CYS A 46 -18.12 -2.57 -7.85
N ARG A 47 -18.24 -1.61 -8.79
CA ARG A 47 -17.11 -0.99 -9.50
C ARG A 47 -16.83 0.44 -9.06
N SER A 48 -17.83 1.11 -8.48
CA SER A 48 -17.66 2.45 -7.93
C SER A 48 -18.75 2.78 -6.93
N PHE A 49 -18.56 3.85 -6.18
CA PHE A 49 -19.56 4.41 -5.30
C PHE A 49 -19.45 5.94 -5.18
N ASP A 50 -20.56 6.58 -4.81
CA ASP A 50 -20.59 7.98 -4.43
C ASP A 50 -20.82 8.10 -2.92
N VAL A 51 -20.08 8.99 -2.28
CA VAL A 51 -20.31 9.41 -0.90
C VAL A 51 -21.00 10.78 -0.92
N ASP A 52 -22.30 10.81 -0.65
CA ASP A 52 -23.11 12.03 -0.62
C ASP A 52 -23.19 12.56 0.83
N ASN A 53 -22.43 13.62 1.12
CA ASN A 53 -22.37 14.22 2.45
C ASN A 53 -23.63 15.02 2.81
N LYS A 54 -24.38 15.50 1.81
CA LYS A 54 -25.60 16.29 2.04
C LYS A 54 -26.76 15.38 2.46
N HIS A 55 -26.95 14.27 1.76
CA HIS A 55 -28.03 13.32 2.04
C HIS A 55 -27.59 12.16 2.95
N ARG A 56 -26.31 12.16 3.36
CA ARG A 56 -25.68 11.09 4.15
C ARG A 56 -25.92 9.71 3.55
N ALA A 57 -25.66 9.59 2.26
CA ALA A 57 -25.97 8.39 1.49
C ALA A 57 -24.75 7.87 0.74
N CYS A 58 -24.65 6.55 0.69
CA CYS A 58 -23.70 5.83 -0.12
C CYS A 58 -24.42 5.25 -1.34
N LYS A 59 -24.05 5.66 -2.56
CA LYS A 59 -24.62 5.10 -3.78
C LYS A 59 -23.62 4.14 -4.40
N LEU A 60 -23.96 2.87 -4.52
CA LEU A 60 -23.09 1.83 -5.09
C LEU A 60 -23.48 1.55 -6.55
N TYR A 61 -22.48 1.42 -7.41
CA TYR A 61 -22.65 1.20 -8.85
C TYR A 61 -21.93 -0.06 -9.30
N ASN A 62 -22.48 -0.74 -10.30
CA ASN A 62 -21.83 -1.84 -11.01
C ASN A 62 -21.11 -1.39 -12.30
N THR A 63 -20.91 -0.08 -12.45
CA THR A 63 -20.25 0.56 -13.59
C THR A 63 -19.30 1.63 -13.06
N SER A 64 -18.21 1.87 -13.76
CA SER A 64 -17.31 3.02 -13.60
C SER A 64 -17.52 4.01 -14.76
N HIS A 65 -17.06 5.25 -14.62
CA HIS A 65 -17.04 6.21 -15.73
C HIS A 65 -16.16 5.74 -16.91
N GLU A 66 -15.16 4.89 -16.61
CA GLU A 66 -14.26 4.30 -17.60
C GLU A 66 -14.97 3.27 -18.50
N ASP A 67 -16.12 2.74 -18.08
CA ASP A 67 -16.92 1.81 -18.89
C ASP A 67 -17.65 2.51 -20.05
N GLY A 68 -17.65 3.86 -20.10
CA GLY A 68 -18.34 4.66 -21.12
C GLY A 68 -19.87 4.66 -21.02
N LYS A 69 -20.43 4.02 -19.99
CA LYS A 69 -21.89 3.91 -19.75
C LYS A 69 -22.45 5.02 -18.87
N ALA A 70 -21.59 5.70 -18.12
CA ALA A 70 -21.91 6.82 -17.26
C ALA A 70 -20.75 7.80 -17.27
N TYR A 71 -21.01 9.05 -16.89
CA TYR A 71 -19.99 10.09 -16.84
C TYR A 71 -19.99 10.77 -15.47
N LEU A 72 -18.89 11.47 -15.18
CA LEU A 72 -18.74 12.23 -13.95
C LEU A 72 -19.34 13.62 -14.14
N GLN A 73 -20.07 14.08 -13.14
CA GLN A 73 -20.63 15.43 -13.08
C GLN A 73 -20.18 16.10 -11.79
N GLU A 74 -19.92 17.41 -11.87
CA GLU A 74 -19.58 18.23 -10.70
C GLU A 74 -20.68 18.18 -9.62
N SER A 75 -20.25 18.00 -8.38
CA SER A 75 -21.13 17.98 -7.21
C SER A 75 -20.36 18.43 -5.98
N ILE A 76 -20.71 19.59 -5.44
CA ILE A 76 -20.03 20.17 -4.26
C ILE A 76 -20.22 19.36 -2.97
N TYR A 77 -21.14 18.39 -2.95
CA TYR A 77 -21.47 17.60 -1.76
C TYR A 77 -21.09 16.12 -1.88
N THR A 78 -20.63 15.70 -3.06
CA THR A 78 -20.40 14.28 -3.36
C THR A 78 -18.97 14.05 -3.81
N ASP A 79 -18.38 12.97 -3.31
CA ASP A 79 -17.14 12.45 -3.86
C ASP A 79 -17.41 11.10 -4.51
N HIS A 80 -16.87 10.92 -5.71
CA HIS A 80 -16.94 9.66 -6.45
C HIS A 80 -15.70 8.81 -6.16
N TYR A 81 -15.87 7.51 -6.05
CA TYR A 81 -14.81 6.55 -5.81
C TYR A 81 -14.96 5.39 -6.78
N ARG A 82 -13.94 5.10 -7.57
CA ARG A 82 -13.90 3.87 -8.39
C ARG A 82 -12.95 2.85 -7.79
N THR A 83 -13.15 1.58 -8.07
CA THR A 83 -12.16 0.55 -7.74
C THR A 83 -10.83 0.84 -8.45
N ALA A 84 -9.73 0.51 -7.78
CA ALA A 84 -8.37 0.74 -8.27
C ALA A 84 -7.44 -0.42 -7.85
N PHE A 85 -7.91 -1.66 -7.98
CA PHE A 85 -7.15 -2.84 -7.54
C PHE A 85 -5.84 -3.01 -8.29
N GLU A 86 -5.75 -2.52 -9.53
CA GLU A 86 -4.53 -2.53 -10.34
C GLU A 86 -3.36 -1.78 -9.68
N LYS A 87 -3.65 -0.82 -8.80
CA LYS A 87 -2.63 -0.06 -8.06
C LYS A 87 -1.95 -0.88 -6.95
N LEU A 88 -2.50 -2.04 -6.63
CA LEU A 88 -1.90 -3.00 -5.69
C LEU A 88 -0.92 -3.95 -6.39
N PHE A 89 -0.51 -3.63 -7.62
CA PHE A 89 0.37 -4.44 -8.42
C PHE A 89 1.47 -3.58 -9.05
N ASN A 90 2.68 -4.11 -9.09
CA ASN A 90 3.80 -3.58 -9.86
C ASN A 90 3.66 -4.03 -11.31
N ARG A 91 3.59 -3.08 -12.24
CA ARG A 91 3.42 -3.37 -13.68
C ARG A 91 4.78 -3.41 -14.39
N LEU A 92 5.03 -4.50 -15.10
CA LEU A 92 6.11 -4.66 -16.08
C LEU A 92 5.50 -4.65 -17.49
N PRO A 93 5.63 -3.54 -18.24
CA PRO A 93 5.00 -3.42 -19.55
C PRO A 93 5.72 -4.27 -20.60
N ASN A 94 4.98 -4.84 -21.56
CA ASN A 94 5.49 -5.71 -22.63
C ASN A 94 6.28 -6.93 -22.12
N HIS A 95 5.88 -7.47 -20.98
CA HIS A 95 6.48 -8.67 -20.41
C HIS A 95 5.39 -9.62 -19.95
N VAL A 96 5.69 -10.92 -20.03
CA VAL A 96 4.90 -11.97 -19.38
C VAL A 96 5.79 -12.80 -18.49
N LEU A 97 5.22 -13.33 -17.42
CA LEU A 97 5.99 -14.16 -16.50
C LEU A 97 6.11 -15.59 -16.99
N THR A 98 5.01 -16.15 -17.49
CA THR A 98 4.94 -17.56 -17.88
C THR A 98 3.91 -17.75 -18.98
N VAL A 99 3.93 -18.91 -19.62
CA VAL A 99 2.85 -19.39 -20.51
C VAL A 99 2.06 -20.54 -19.87
N LYS A 100 2.44 -20.96 -18.66
CA LYS A 100 1.81 -22.03 -17.87
C LYS A 100 0.99 -21.45 -16.72
N HIS A 101 0.05 -20.58 -17.05
CA HIS A 101 -0.81 -19.92 -16.07
C HIS A 101 -1.72 -20.90 -15.34
N LYS A 102 -2.18 -20.51 -14.15
CA LYS A 102 -3.12 -21.30 -13.36
C LYS A 102 -4.57 -21.09 -13.81
N ARG A 103 -4.90 -19.91 -14.34
CA ARG A 103 -6.27 -19.59 -14.75
C ARG A 103 -6.32 -18.59 -15.89
N LYS A 104 -7.23 -18.85 -16.83
CA LYS A 104 -7.58 -17.97 -17.94
C LYS A 104 -8.95 -17.33 -17.76
N ILE A 105 -9.00 -16.00 -17.80
CA ILE A 105 -10.22 -15.18 -17.72
C ILE A 105 -10.28 -14.26 -18.95
N PRO A 106 -11.17 -14.51 -19.92
CA PRO A 106 -11.37 -13.64 -21.07
C PRO A 106 -12.31 -12.47 -20.76
N ASP A 107 -12.33 -11.46 -21.64
CA ASP A 107 -13.28 -10.35 -21.68
C ASP A 107 -13.39 -9.54 -20.37
N VAL A 108 -12.24 -9.30 -19.72
CA VAL A 108 -12.16 -8.53 -18.48
C VAL A 108 -11.20 -7.36 -18.62
N SER A 109 -11.48 -6.26 -17.91
CA SER A 109 -10.53 -5.14 -17.81
C SER A 109 -9.32 -5.52 -16.93
N VAL A 110 -8.25 -4.72 -16.98
CA VAL A 110 -7.08 -4.88 -16.10
C VAL A 110 -7.45 -4.77 -14.63
N GLU A 111 -8.37 -3.86 -14.28
CA GLU A 111 -8.87 -3.69 -12.92
C GLU A 111 -9.63 -4.95 -12.46
N GLN A 112 -10.46 -5.52 -13.34
CA GLN A 112 -11.21 -6.73 -13.03
C GLN A 112 -10.25 -7.90 -12.86
N CYS A 113 -9.22 -8.00 -13.70
CA CYS A 113 -8.17 -9.00 -13.58
C CYS A 113 -7.47 -8.91 -12.22
N ALA A 114 -7.06 -7.71 -11.80
CA ALA A 114 -6.46 -7.45 -10.49
C ALA A 114 -7.39 -7.84 -9.34
N ARG A 115 -8.68 -7.49 -9.43
CA ARG A 115 -9.71 -7.89 -8.47
C ARG A 115 -9.83 -9.41 -8.38
N ARG A 116 -9.87 -10.13 -9.51
CA ARG A 116 -9.93 -11.60 -9.54
C ARG A 116 -8.70 -12.24 -8.89
N CYS A 117 -7.51 -11.70 -9.13
CA CYS A 117 -6.29 -12.17 -8.47
C CYS A 117 -6.35 -11.97 -6.94
N ILE A 118 -6.80 -10.81 -6.45
CA ILE A 118 -6.89 -10.52 -5.02
C ILE A 118 -7.82 -11.47 -4.27
N PHE A 119 -8.96 -11.79 -4.89
CA PHE A 119 -9.99 -12.64 -4.31
C PHE A 119 -9.88 -14.12 -4.73
N GLU A 120 -8.80 -14.51 -5.40
CA GLU A 120 -8.56 -15.91 -5.75
C GLU A 120 -8.37 -16.76 -4.49
N GLN A 121 -9.20 -17.78 -4.33
CA GLN A 121 -9.17 -18.66 -3.14
C GLN A 121 -8.60 -20.04 -3.44
N SER A 122 -8.54 -20.45 -4.71
CA SER A 122 -8.07 -21.80 -5.07
C SER A 122 -6.56 -21.94 -5.10
N PHE A 123 -5.83 -20.82 -5.24
CA PHE A 123 -4.39 -20.74 -5.08
C PHE A 123 -3.99 -19.32 -4.65
N ARG A 124 -2.79 -19.17 -4.08
CA ARG A 124 -2.25 -17.85 -3.76
C ARG A 124 -1.85 -17.15 -5.07
N CYS A 125 -2.71 -16.26 -5.57
CA CYS A 125 -2.38 -15.45 -6.74
C CYS A 125 -1.29 -14.42 -6.39
N ALA A 126 -0.14 -14.54 -7.06
CA ALA A 126 1.02 -13.67 -6.89
C ALA A 126 1.10 -12.58 -7.96
N GLY A 127 0.35 -12.73 -9.05
CA GLY A 127 0.31 -11.76 -10.14
C GLY A 127 -0.53 -12.25 -11.31
N PHE A 128 -0.54 -11.48 -12.39
CA PHE A 128 -1.24 -11.84 -13.62
C PHE A 128 -0.60 -11.22 -14.85
N ASP A 129 -0.66 -11.92 -15.99
CA ASP A 129 -0.37 -11.34 -17.30
C ASP A 129 -1.68 -10.82 -17.90
N TYR A 130 -1.64 -9.64 -18.54
CA TYR A 130 -2.81 -8.99 -19.12
C TYR A 130 -2.53 -8.54 -20.56
N GLU A 131 -3.42 -8.91 -21.49
CA GLU A 131 -3.32 -8.54 -22.91
C GLU A 131 -4.38 -7.47 -23.24
N PRO A 132 -4.03 -6.17 -23.25
CA PRO A 132 -5.01 -5.10 -23.45
C PRO A 132 -5.73 -5.17 -24.81
N GLY A 133 -5.07 -5.68 -25.86
CA GLY A 133 -5.69 -5.82 -27.19
C GLY A 133 -6.79 -6.88 -27.26
N TYR A 134 -6.79 -7.85 -26.34
CA TYR A 134 -7.74 -8.98 -26.32
C TYR A 134 -8.58 -9.05 -25.03
N ALA A 135 -8.37 -8.14 -24.08
CA ALA A 135 -8.99 -8.15 -22.75
C ALA A 135 -8.84 -9.51 -22.04
N ASN A 136 -7.69 -10.16 -22.22
CA ASN A 136 -7.36 -11.45 -21.62
C ASN A 136 -6.56 -11.28 -20.33
N CYS A 137 -6.92 -12.06 -19.32
CA CYS A 137 -6.33 -12.03 -17.99
C CYS A 137 -5.85 -13.41 -17.56
N TRP A 138 -4.53 -13.58 -17.39
CA TRP A 138 -3.89 -14.83 -16.99
C TRP A 138 -3.34 -14.77 -15.57
N LEU A 139 -4.01 -15.46 -14.64
CA LEU A 139 -3.58 -15.47 -13.24
C LEU A 139 -2.46 -16.49 -12.99
N THR A 140 -1.50 -16.10 -12.17
CA THR A 140 -0.37 -16.95 -11.78
C THR A 140 -0.11 -16.90 -10.26
N HIS A 141 0.55 -17.95 -9.78
CA HIS A 141 1.02 -18.08 -8.40
C HIS A 141 2.50 -17.74 -8.25
N LEU A 142 3.19 -17.47 -9.36
CA LEU A 142 4.63 -17.19 -9.40
C LEU A 142 4.88 -15.68 -9.32
N THR A 143 5.96 -15.32 -8.64
CA THR A 143 6.61 -14.00 -8.74
C THR A 143 7.70 -14.02 -9.82
N VAL A 144 8.26 -12.84 -10.16
CA VAL A 144 9.47 -12.72 -10.99
C VAL A 144 10.59 -13.59 -10.44
N SER A 145 10.82 -13.55 -9.13
CA SER A 145 11.88 -14.30 -8.45
C SER A 145 11.68 -15.81 -8.41
N GLU A 146 10.44 -16.29 -8.51
CA GLU A 146 10.08 -17.71 -8.49
C GLU A 146 9.97 -18.33 -9.91
N SER A 147 10.19 -17.50 -10.94
CA SER A 147 10.14 -17.90 -12.34
C SER A 147 11.53 -17.89 -13.00
N ASP A 148 11.60 -18.22 -14.28
CA ASP A 148 12.81 -18.00 -15.11
C ASP A 148 13.06 -16.52 -15.46
N GLY A 149 12.41 -15.59 -14.75
CA GLY A 149 12.38 -14.17 -15.04
C GLY A 149 11.26 -13.76 -16.01
N ALA A 150 10.96 -12.46 -16.02
CA ALA A 150 9.99 -11.88 -16.94
C ALA A 150 10.52 -11.91 -18.38
N LYS A 151 9.71 -12.38 -19.32
CA LYS A 151 10.06 -12.51 -20.74
C LYS A 151 9.38 -11.43 -21.56
N PHE A 152 10.15 -10.75 -22.41
CA PHE A 152 9.58 -9.74 -23.30
C PHE A 152 8.50 -10.36 -24.18
N HIS A 153 7.33 -9.75 -24.19
CA HIS A 153 6.19 -10.14 -25.01
C HIS A 153 5.41 -8.89 -25.42
N PRO A 154 5.50 -8.47 -26.69
CA PRO A 154 4.80 -7.28 -27.14
C PRO A 154 3.29 -7.49 -27.05
N GLY A 155 2.58 -6.51 -26.49
CA GLY A 155 1.11 -6.55 -26.38
C GLY A 155 0.56 -7.28 -25.15
N ALA A 156 1.43 -7.67 -24.21
CA ALA A 156 1.03 -8.19 -22.90
C ALA A 156 1.86 -7.54 -21.79
N ASP A 157 1.23 -7.25 -20.66
CA ASP A 157 1.88 -6.68 -19.48
C ASP A 157 1.77 -7.65 -18.31
N PHE A 158 2.83 -7.75 -17.51
CA PHE A 158 2.81 -8.52 -16.28
C PHE A 158 2.55 -7.59 -15.09
N TYR A 159 1.65 -8.00 -14.21
CA TYR A 159 1.30 -7.30 -12.98
C TYR A 159 1.63 -8.22 -11.82
N GLU A 160 2.72 -7.95 -11.13
CA GLU A 160 3.08 -8.65 -9.91
C GLU A 160 2.37 -8.01 -8.72
N ARG A 161 1.72 -8.83 -7.88
CA ARG A 161 1.00 -8.32 -6.73
C ARG A 161 1.99 -7.70 -5.75
N ASP A 162 1.78 -6.42 -5.50
CA ASP A 162 2.44 -5.74 -4.42
C ASP A 162 1.77 -6.16 -3.10
N PHE A 163 2.35 -7.16 -2.43
CA PHE A 163 2.00 -7.52 -1.05
C PHE A 163 2.51 -6.47 -0.02
N GLY A 164 2.91 -5.28 -0.49
CA GLY A 164 3.84 -4.37 0.16
C GLY A 164 5.30 -4.70 -0.15
N GLY A 165 5.61 -5.69 -1.00
CA GLY A 165 6.97 -6.00 -1.46
C GLY A 165 8.05 -6.00 -0.36
N ALA A 166 9.27 -5.63 -0.72
CA ALA A 166 10.34 -5.36 0.24
C ALA A 166 9.94 -4.31 1.28
N LEU A 167 9.14 -3.32 0.88
CA LEU A 167 8.69 -2.19 1.69
C LEU A 167 7.84 -2.63 2.91
N SER A 168 7.20 -3.80 2.84
CA SER A 168 6.40 -4.37 3.93
C SER A 168 7.23 -4.75 5.15
N ASN A 169 8.55 -4.94 4.96
CA ASN A 169 9.52 -5.15 6.03
C ASN A 169 9.92 -3.86 6.73
N PHE A 170 9.33 -2.71 6.36
CA PHE A 170 9.68 -1.42 6.92
C PHE A 170 8.45 -0.71 7.51
N ILE A 171 8.71 0.21 8.44
CA ILE A 171 7.75 1.15 9.03
C ILE A 171 8.12 2.54 8.53
N SER A 172 7.14 3.27 8.01
CA SER A 172 7.29 4.69 7.67
C SER A 172 7.14 5.54 8.92
N TYR A 173 8.19 6.28 9.30
CA TYR A 173 8.15 7.19 10.45
C TYR A 173 7.75 8.63 10.09
N GLY A 174 7.52 8.89 8.80
CA GLY A 174 6.98 10.16 8.33
C GLY A 174 7.96 10.95 7.48
N SER A 175 7.62 12.21 7.27
CA SER A 175 8.43 13.15 6.48
C SER A 175 9.68 13.54 7.26
N GLY A 176 10.80 13.66 6.56
CA GLY A 176 12.09 14.03 7.14
C GLY A 176 13.16 13.01 6.80
N SER A 177 14.37 13.25 7.29
CA SER A 177 15.54 12.39 7.06
C SER A 177 16.38 12.24 8.31
N LEU A 178 17.31 11.29 8.34
CA LEU A 178 18.25 11.20 9.45
C LEU A 178 19.14 12.45 9.51
N PRO A 179 19.33 13.06 10.70
CA PRO A 179 20.13 14.27 10.87
C PRO A 179 21.60 14.01 10.57
N TYR A 180 22.34 15.09 10.30
CA TYR A 180 23.79 15.05 10.28
C TYR A 180 24.35 15.01 11.71
N VAL A 181 25.24 14.07 12.01
CA VAL A 181 25.84 13.92 13.35
C VAL A 181 27.36 13.99 13.26
N ASP A 182 27.96 15.01 13.88
CA ASP A 182 29.40 15.16 14.15
C ASP A 182 30.35 14.74 13.01
N ASP A 183 30.07 15.22 11.79
CA ASP A 183 30.88 14.93 10.59
C ASP A 183 31.01 13.45 10.18
N ARG A 184 30.12 12.59 10.67
CA ARG A 184 30.06 11.18 10.28
C ARG A 184 29.04 10.93 9.18
N PRO A 185 29.38 10.12 8.15
CA PRO A 185 28.41 9.73 7.15
C PRO A 185 27.34 8.82 7.78
N ILE A 186 26.14 9.36 7.99
CA ILE A 186 24.99 8.60 8.50
C ILE A 186 24.49 7.61 7.46
N TYR A 187 24.43 8.03 6.19
CA TYR A 187 24.13 7.13 5.09
C TYR A 187 25.38 6.34 4.72
N THR A 188 25.28 5.01 4.83
CA THR A 188 26.36 4.11 4.44
C THR A 188 26.39 3.94 2.92
N LYS A 189 25.24 4.05 2.24
CA LYS A 189 25.17 3.92 0.79
C LYS A 189 24.00 4.73 0.21
N THR A 190 24.25 5.45 -0.88
CA THR A 190 23.21 6.14 -1.65
C THR A 190 23.12 5.57 -3.05
N MET A 191 21.90 5.37 -3.53
CA MET A 191 21.59 4.91 -4.89
C MET A 191 20.59 5.88 -5.52
N PHE A 192 20.71 6.12 -6.83
CA PHE A 192 19.85 7.06 -7.55
C PHE A 192 19.01 6.34 -8.61
N GLY A 193 17.86 6.91 -8.95
CA GLY A 193 16.97 6.40 -9.99
C GLY A 193 16.19 5.14 -9.60
N LEU A 194 16.08 4.84 -8.30
CA LEU A 194 15.29 3.73 -7.79
C LEU A 194 13.88 4.23 -7.43
N ASP A 195 12.86 3.40 -7.61
CA ASP A 195 11.57 3.65 -6.95
C ASP A 195 11.63 3.22 -5.46
N LEU A 196 10.60 3.58 -4.69
CA LEU A 196 10.54 3.33 -3.25
C LEU A 196 10.61 1.83 -2.90
N GLY A 197 9.95 0.97 -3.69
CA GLY A 197 9.96 -0.47 -3.47
C GLY A 197 11.34 -1.09 -3.76
N ALA A 198 12.00 -0.62 -4.83
CA ALA A 198 13.36 -1.00 -5.16
C ALA A 198 14.37 -0.52 -4.11
N CYS A 199 14.19 0.67 -3.53
CA CYS A 199 15.02 1.15 -2.42
C CYS A 199 14.94 0.21 -1.21
N ALA A 200 13.72 -0.19 -0.81
CA ALA A 200 13.53 -1.16 0.25
C ALA A 200 14.17 -2.51 -0.07
N GLN A 201 14.06 -2.98 -1.32
CA GLN A 201 14.66 -4.25 -1.74
C GLN A 201 16.20 -4.20 -1.67
N VAL A 202 16.81 -3.12 -2.15
CA VAL A 202 18.26 -2.94 -2.11
C VAL A 202 18.79 -2.82 -0.68
N CYS A 203 18.02 -2.21 0.22
CA CYS A 203 18.31 -2.20 1.65
C CYS A 203 18.29 -3.63 2.23
N LEU A 204 17.24 -4.42 1.96
CA LEU A 204 17.15 -5.82 2.45
C LEU A 204 18.24 -6.72 1.87
N SER A 205 18.65 -6.51 0.62
CA SER A 205 19.67 -7.32 -0.05
C SER A 205 21.09 -6.81 0.19
N GLN A 206 21.28 -5.80 1.04
CA GLN A 206 22.60 -5.26 1.32
C GLN A 206 23.44 -6.27 2.10
N THR A 207 24.64 -6.55 1.61
CA THR A 207 25.57 -7.47 2.27
C THR A 207 26.82 -6.77 2.81
N SER A 208 27.11 -5.54 2.38
CA SER A 208 28.28 -4.79 2.85
C SER A 208 28.05 -4.11 4.21
N PHE A 209 26.80 -3.97 4.64
CA PHE A 209 26.40 -3.53 5.97
C PHE A 209 24.96 -3.96 6.25
N GLU A 210 24.63 -4.10 7.54
CA GLU A 210 23.24 -4.32 7.98
C GLU A 210 22.43 -3.04 7.78
N CYS A 211 21.60 -3.01 6.73
CA CYS A 211 20.71 -1.89 6.47
C CYS A 211 19.54 -1.92 7.46
N ALA A 212 19.51 -0.94 8.37
CA ALA A 212 18.49 -0.82 9.41
C ALA A 212 17.39 0.17 9.01
N SER A 213 17.71 1.16 8.18
CA SER A 213 16.76 2.16 7.70
C SER A 213 17.18 2.72 6.34
N PHE A 214 16.27 3.43 5.70
CA PHE A 214 16.60 4.26 4.55
C PHE A 214 15.72 5.51 4.49
N ASP A 215 16.28 6.57 3.92
CA ASP A 215 15.55 7.76 3.51
C ASP A 215 15.34 7.75 2.00
N TYR A 216 14.10 7.95 1.59
CA TYR A 216 13.75 7.99 0.18
C TYR A 216 13.29 9.38 -0.23
N SER A 217 14.02 9.99 -1.16
CA SER A 217 13.67 11.28 -1.75
C SER A 217 12.86 11.05 -3.03
N PHE A 218 11.62 11.54 -3.02
CA PHE A 218 10.71 11.41 -4.16
C PHE A 218 11.08 12.32 -5.33
N GLY A 219 11.82 13.40 -5.08
CA GLY A 219 12.14 14.40 -6.09
C GLY A 219 13.15 13.93 -7.11
N ASP A 220 14.27 13.41 -6.64
CA ASP A 220 15.40 12.91 -7.44
C ASP A 220 15.45 11.38 -7.48
N ARG A 221 14.50 10.69 -6.82
CA ARG A 221 14.42 9.23 -6.74
C ARG A 221 15.70 8.62 -6.17
N SER A 222 16.21 9.23 -5.10
CA SER A 222 17.39 8.77 -4.39
C SER A 222 17.02 7.98 -3.14
N CYS A 223 17.80 6.94 -2.90
CA CYS A 223 17.66 5.97 -1.82
C CYS A 223 18.91 6.05 -0.94
N HIS A 224 18.76 6.60 0.26
CA HIS A 224 19.84 6.84 1.20
C HIS A 224 19.75 5.81 2.34
N MET A 225 20.55 4.75 2.25
CA MET A 225 20.51 3.61 3.18
C MET A 225 21.46 3.81 4.35
N SER A 226 21.00 3.44 5.55
CA SER A 226 21.71 3.62 6.80
C SER A 226 21.70 2.34 7.65
N ARG A 227 22.74 2.20 8.48
CA ARG A 227 22.81 1.20 9.55
C ARG A 227 22.16 1.67 10.86
N TYR A 228 21.76 2.92 10.90
CA TYR A 228 21.19 3.60 12.07
C TYR A 228 19.70 3.80 11.87
N VAL A 229 18.92 3.76 12.94
CA VAL A 229 17.52 4.22 12.99
C VAL A 229 17.44 5.60 13.63
N ALA A 230 16.30 6.30 13.51
CA ALA A 230 16.14 7.67 13.99
C ALA A 230 16.50 7.82 15.48
N SER A 231 16.09 6.85 16.30
CA SER A 231 16.40 6.85 17.73
C SER A 231 17.90 6.76 18.05
N ASN A 232 18.73 6.23 17.14
CA ASN A 232 20.17 6.16 17.34
C ASN A 232 20.88 7.50 17.11
N VAL A 233 20.25 8.42 16.37
CA VAL A 233 20.89 9.65 15.86
C VAL A 233 20.16 10.92 16.27
N GLY A 234 19.30 10.86 17.30
CA GLY A 234 18.64 12.05 17.86
C GLY A 234 17.28 12.37 17.23
N GLY A 235 16.70 11.45 16.45
CA GLY A 235 15.39 11.58 15.84
C GLY A 235 15.45 11.80 14.34
N ILE A 236 14.30 12.18 13.76
CA ILE A 236 14.19 12.58 12.36
C ILE A 236 14.34 14.10 12.29
N ASP A 237 15.20 14.55 11.40
CA ASP A 237 15.33 15.96 11.07
C ASP A 237 14.21 16.37 10.10
N ASN A 238 13.44 17.36 10.52
CA ASN A 238 12.33 17.95 9.79
C ASN A 238 12.63 19.39 9.36
N ASP A 239 13.86 19.89 9.57
CA ASP A 239 14.13 21.31 9.40
C ASP A 239 13.91 21.78 7.95
N ASN A 240 13.30 22.96 7.84
CA ASN A 240 12.80 23.59 6.61
C ASN A 240 13.89 23.97 5.59
N ASN A 241 15.12 23.52 5.77
CA ASN A 241 16.26 23.81 4.90
C ASN A 241 16.55 22.70 3.88
N MET A 242 15.75 21.63 3.87
CA MET A 242 15.80 20.63 2.81
C MET A 242 15.03 21.17 1.59
N PRO A 243 15.72 21.44 0.47
CA PRO A 243 15.10 22.08 -0.69
C PRO A 243 14.08 21.12 -1.29
N THR A 244 12.80 21.50 -1.27
CA THR A 244 11.72 21.09 -2.21
C THR A 244 11.46 19.60 -2.50
N TYR A 245 12.20 18.66 -1.95
CA TYR A 245 12.04 17.23 -2.16
C TYR A 245 11.29 16.63 -0.97
N ARG A 246 10.14 15.99 -1.24
CA ARG A 246 9.50 15.14 -0.22
C ARG A 246 10.48 14.01 0.10
N VAL A 247 11.01 13.97 1.31
CA VAL A 247 11.83 12.86 1.82
C VAL A 247 11.05 12.16 2.92
N MET A 248 11.06 10.84 2.92
CA MET A 248 10.38 10.02 3.92
C MET A 248 11.34 9.00 4.51
N HIS A 249 11.27 8.82 5.84
CA HIS A 249 12.09 7.88 6.59
C HIS A 249 11.40 6.53 6.79
N TYR A 250 12.14 5.45 6.54
CA TYR A 250 11.69 4.07 6.69
C TYR A 250 12.68 3.24 7.52
N GLU A 251 12.20 2.56 8.56
CA GLU A 251 13.02 1.66 9.38
C GLU A 251 12.57 0.21 9.23
N LYS A 252 13.53 -0.72 9.21
CA LYS A 252 13.26 -2.16 9.12
C LYS A 252 12.54 -2.63 10.39
N LYS A 253 11.47 -3.40 10.22
CA LYS A 253 10.76 -4.07 11.32
C LYS A 253 11.70 -5.06 12.00
N GLY A 254 11.75 -5.02 13.33
CA GLY A 254 12.34 -6.10 14.09
C GLY A 254 11.35 -7.25 14.31
N VAL A 255 11.87 -8.35 14.86
CA VAL A 255 11.14 -9.62 15.02
C VAL A 255 9.94 -9.50 15.96
N SER A 256 10.03 -8.63 16.95
CA SER A 256 9.00 -8.40 17.96
C SER A 256 7.85 -7.60 17.36
N LEU A 257 8.14 -6.57 16.57
CA LEU A 257 7.14 -5.75 15.87
C LEU A 257 6.28 -6.56 14.89
N GLU A 258 6.81 -7.61 14.27
CA GLU A 258 6.03 -8.49 13.39
C GLU A 258 4.88 -9.21 14.11
N ARG A 259 4.95 -9.32 15.45
CA ARG A 259 3.87 -9.90 16.26
C ARG A 259 2.71 -8.94 16.49
N PHE A 260 2.87 -7.66 16.13
CA PHE A 260 1.88 -6.62 16.35
C PHE A 260 1.41 -6.02 15.02
N GLN A 261 0.16 -5.55 15.02
CA GLN A 261 -0.41 -4.85 13.88
C GLN A 261 -0.37 -3.34 14.14
N ALA A 262 0.42 -2.61 13.36
CA ALA A 262 0.48 -1.16 13.45
C ALA A 262 -0.88 -0.55 13.11
N THR A 263 -1.35 0.37 13.96
CA THR A 263 -2.54 1.21 13.72
C THR A 263 -2.07 2.66 13.64
N PRO A 264 -1.69 3.15 12.44
CA PRO A 264 -1.06 4.47 12.31
C PRO A 264 -1.96 5.60 12.81
N TYR A 265 -1.34 6.63 13.40
CA TYR A 265 -2.00 7.86 13.88
C TYR A 265 -3.07 7.64 14.95
N SER A 266 -2.99 6.53 15.69
CA SER A 266 -3.93 6.18 16.75
C SER A 266 -3.15 5.88 18.04
N ILE A 267 -3.72 6.25 19.18
CA ILE A 267 -3.22 5.90 20.52
C ILE A 267 -4.39 5.39 21.37
N VAL A 268 -4.11 4.52 22.33
CA VAL A 268 -5.09 4.05 23.32
C VAL A 268 -5.00 4.96 24.54
N LEU A 269 -5.95 5.89 24.67
CA LEU A 269 -5.96 6.85 25.76
C LEU A 269 -6.38 6.21 27.10
N GLY A 270 -5.57 6.41 28.14
CA GLY A 270 -5.95 6.19 29.54
C GLY A 270 -5.73 4.79 30.09
N GLU A 271 -5.26 3.83 29.29
CA GLU A 271 -5.08 2.42 29.67
C GLU A 271 -3.61 1.98 29.65
N ASN A 272 -2.69 2.87 30.03
CA ASN A 272 -1.25 2.57 30.05
C ASN A 272 -0.85 1.91 31.37
N ASP A 273 -0.59 0.60 31.33
CA ASP A 273 -0.08 -0.16 32.49
C ASP A 273 1.42 0.11 32.77
N LYS A 274 2.19 0.50 31.74
CA LYS A 274 3.64 0.76 31.85
C LYS A 274 4.14 1.71 30.76
N THR A 275 5.03 2.63 31.13
CA THR A 275 5.68 3.55 30.19
C THR A 275 7.16 3.25 30.10
N LEU A 276 7.67 3.19 28.87
CA LEU A 276 9.10 3.05 28.58
C LEU A 276 9.58 4.29 27.86
N GLU A 277 10.62 4.93 28.39
CA GLU A 277 11.21 6.12 27.78
C GLU A 277 12.45 5.74 26.97
N ARG A 278 12.67 6.47 25.86
CA ARG A 278 13.88 6.35 25.02
C ARG A 278 14.16 4.93 24.49
N VAL A 279 13.09 4.16 24.29
CA VAL A 279 13.15 2.86 23.63
C VAL A 279 12.72 2.99 22.17
N THR A 280 13.06 2.03 21.32
CA THR A 280 12.51 1.94 19.95
C THR A 280 11.14 1.28 19.96
N ALA A 281 10.37 1.42 18.88
CA ALA A 281 9.11 0.69 18.72
C ALA A 281 9.33 -0.84 18.81
N GLU A 282 10.46 -1.34 18.30
CA GLU A 282 10.85 -2.74 18.43
C GLU A 282 11.09 -3.14 19.89
N ARG A 283 11.81 -2.31 20.64
CA ARG A 283 12.08 -2.60 22.05
C ARG A 283 10.81 -2.47 22.90
N CYS A 284 9.88 -1.58 22.53
CA CYS A 284 8.57 -1.46 23.16
C CYS A 284 7.72 -2.72 22.88
N ALA A 285 7.69 -3.18 21.62
CA ALA A 285 7.04 -4.43 21.24
C ALA A 285 7.63 -5.64 21.98
N GLN A 286 8.95 -5.73 22.05
CA GLN A 286 9.64 -6.79 22.78
C GLN A 286 9.27 -6.77 24.27
N ALA A 287 9.32 -5.59 24.89
CA ALA A 287 8.98 -5.44 26.31
C ALA A 287 7.52 -5.81 26.59
N CYS A 288 6.61 -5.55 25.64
CA CYS A 288 5.21 -6.00 25.73
C CYS A 288 5.11 -7.54 25.69
N LEU A 289 5.86 -8.21 24.80
CA LEU A 289 5.86 -9.68 24.72
C LEU A 289 6.52 -10.36 25.92
N GLU A 290 7.51 -9.70 26.53
CA GLU A 290 8.26 -10.19 27.69
C GLU A 290 7.61 -9.80 29.03
N GLU A 291 6.54 -9.00 29.03
CA GLU A 291 5.91 -8.51 30.25
C GLU A 291 5.21 -9.64 31.01
N THR A 292 5.49 -9.75 32.30
CA THR A 292 4.96 -10.81 33.16
C THR A 292 4.10 -10.27 34.31
N ALA A 293 4.18 -8.97 34.61
CA ALA A 293 3.40 -8.36 35.69
C ALA A 293 1.93 -8.14 35.29
N PHE A 294 1.65 -7.96 34.00
CA PHE A 294 0.32 -7.83 33.43
C PHE A 294 0.29 -8.38 32.00
N VAL A 295 -0.91 -8.60 31.46
CA VAL A 295 -1.06 -9.06 30.07
C VAL A 295 -0.96 -7.86 29.14
N CYS A 296 0.22 -7.62 28.59
CA CYS A 296 0.37 -6.59 27.57
C CYS A 296 -0.23 -7.06 26.23
N ARG A 297 -1.23 -6.32 25.74
CA ARG A 297 -1.97 -6.65 24.49
C ARG A 297 -1.61 -5.74 23.32
N SER A 298 -1.17 -4.53 23.63
CA SER A 298 -0.84 -3.47 22.68
C SER A 298 0.12 -2.51 23.36
N PHE A 299 0.83 -1.73 22.56
CA PHE A 299 1.62 -0.61 23.04
C PHE A 299 1.40 0.56 22.10
N ASP A 300 1.47 1.77 22.66
CA ASP A 300 1.58 3.00 21.88
C ASP A 300 3.05 3.40 21.78
N TYR A 301 3.40 4.05 20.69
CA TYR A 301 4.76 4.54 20.45
C TYR A 301 4.70 5.94 19.88
N GLN A 302 5.39 6.87 20.52
CA GLN A 302 5.49 8.28 20.13
C GLN A 302 6.90 8.59 19.64
#